data_AF-A0A2V2T7J1-F1
#
_entry.id   AF-A0A2V2T7J1-F1
#
_cell.length_a   1.000
_cell.length_b   1.000
_cell.length_c   1.000
_cell.angle_alpha   90.00
_cell.angle_beta   90.00
_cell.angle_gamma   90.00
#
_symmetry.space_group_name_H-M   'P 1'
#
loop_
_entity.id
_entity.type
_entity.pdbx_description
1 polymer ?
#
loop_
_entity_poly.entity_id
_entity_poly.type
_entity_poly.pdbx_seq_one_letter_code
_entity_poly.pdbx_strand_id
1 'polypeptide(L)'
;MKSPRPIARTPRPMRRPKVDWEGMEQATLFAILTVKHPEAARLAFHVPNGGHRHIKVAAEMKRQGVKAGVSDIVLPMARGGWFGLFVEFKAAPPNDARVSPEQSAFLVRMEREGYYATVCRGVDDALRVIEQYLAQPRTEAVR
;
A
#
# COMPACT_ATOMS: atom_id res chain seq x y z
N MET A 1 64.73 7.04 -1.00
CA MET A 1 63.58 7.78 -0.44
C MET A 1 62.45 6.78 -0.20
N LYS A 2 61.94 6.65 1.04
CA LYS A 2 60.84 5.73 1.37
C LYS A 2 59.51 6.44 1.05
N SER A 3 58.62 5.80 0.30
CA SER A 3 57.30 6.33 -0.03
C SER A 3 56.44 6.52 1.23
N PRO A 4 55.58 7.55 1.31
CA PRO A 4 54.70 7.74 2.47
C PRO A 4 53.68 6.60 2.56
N ARG A 5 53.39 6.15 3.78
CA ARG A 5 52.32 5.18 4.04
C ARG A 5 50.96 5.83 3.77
N PRO A 6 49.99 5.11 3.17
CA PRO A 6 48.67 5.66 2.90
C PRO A 6 47.96 6.00 4.22
N ILE A 7 47.36 7.18 4.26
CA ILE A 7 46.55 7.67 5.38
C ILE A 7 45.32 6.76 5.52
N ALA A 8 45.08 6.25 6.73
CA ALA A 8 43.93 5.40 7.02
C ALA A 8 42.62 6.13 6.67
N ARG A 9 41.76 5.49 5.86
CA ARG A 9 40.45 6.04 5.49
C ARG A 9 39.59 6.15 6.75
N THR A 10 39.04 7.34 7.01
CA THR A 10 38.05 7.55 8.05
C THR A 10 36.82 6.65 7.83
N PRO A 11 36.30 5.99 8.88
CA PRO A 11 35.12 5.14 8.74
C PRO A 11 33.92 5.98 8.33
N ARG A 12 33.15 5.50 7.34
CA ARG A 12 31.90 6.16 6.94
C ARG A 12 30.93 6.13 8.12
N PRO A 13 30.23 7.24 8.42
CA PRO A 13 29.23 7.27 9.47
C PRO A 13 28.14 6.22 9.18
N MET A 14 27.77 5.43 10.19
CA MET A 14 26.71 4.44 10.06
C MET A 14 25.39 5.16 9.80
N ARG A 15 24.74 4.85 8.66
CA ARG A 15 23.43 5.40 8.33
C ARG A 15 22.39 4.83 9.30
N ARG A 16 21.58 5.71 9.91
CA ARG A 16 20.43 5.29 10.70
C ARG A 16 19.45 4.49 9.82
N PRO A 17 18.85 3.41 10.32
CA PRO A 17 17.83 2.67 9.59
C PRO A 17 16.67 3.60 9.21
N LYS A 18 16.14 3.42 8.00
CA LYS A 18 14.93 4.14 7.56
C LYS A 18 13.73 3.56 8.32
N VAL A 19 12.94 4.42 8.95
CA VAL A 19 11.68 4.02 9.61
C VAL A 19 10.62 3.78 8.54
N ASP A 20 9.87 2.68 8.67
CA ASP A 20 8.75 2.33 7.79
C ASP A 20 7.43 2.88 8.34
N TRP A 21 7.22 4.19 8.17
CA TRP A 21 6.02 4.88 8.63
C TRP A 21 4.74 4.35 7.96
N GLU A 22 4.81 4.09 6.65
CA GLU A 22 3.68 3.59 5.86
C GLU A 22 3.22 2.22 6.37
N GLY A 23 4.16 1.28 6.58
CA GLY A 23 3.85 -0.03 7.14
C GLY A 23 3.30 0.02 8.57
N MET A 24 3.86 0.87 9.44
CA MET A 24 3.39 1.04 10.82
C MET A 24 1.95 1.60 10.88
N GLU A 25 1.66 2.61 10.07
CA GLU A 25 0.33 3.20 10.00
C GLU A 25 -0.67 2.24 9.36
N GLN A 26 -0.30 1.52 8.30
CA GLN A 26 -1.16 0.49 7.72
C GLN A 26 -1.50 -0.62 8.73
N ALA A 27 -0.51 -1.09 9.51
CA ALA A 27 -0.77 -2.07 10.57
C ALA A 27 -1.74 -1.52 11.63
N THR A 28 -1.62 -0.24 11.98
CA THR A 28 -2.53 0.45 12.90
C THR A 28 -3.96 0.50 12.33
N LEU A 29 -4.11 0.82 11.05
CA LEU A 29 -5.41 0.79 10.37
C LEU A 29 -6.07 -0.60 10.47
N PHE A 30 -5.36 -1.68 10.15
CA PHE A 30 -5.90 -3.04 10.26
C PHE A 30 -6.28 -3.42 11.70
N ALA A 31 -5.51 -2.98 12.70
CA ALA A 31 -5.87 -3.17 14.11
C ALA A 31 -7.18 -2.45 14.46
N ILE A 32 -7.37 -1.22 13.98
CA ILE A 32 -8.63 -0.48 14.16
C ILE A 32 -9.79 -1.17 13.46
N LEU A 33 -9.62 -1.62 12.21
CA LEU A 33 -10.66 -2.33 11.47
C LEU A 33 -11.09 -3.61 12.18
N THR A 34 -10.15 -4.34 12.78
CA THR A 34 -10.45 -5.57 13.54
C THR A 34 -11.42 -5.31 14.70
N VAL A 35 -11.32 -4.14 15.34
CA VAL A 35 -12.18 -3.76 16.48
C VAL A 35 -13.48 -3.11 16.00
N LYS A 36 -13.41 -2.11 15.11
CA LYS A 36 -14.56 -1.29 14.71
C LYS A 36 -15.43 -1.93 13.64
N HIS A 37 -14.82 -2.71 12.74
CA HIS A 37 -15.45 -3.25 11.52
C HIS A 37 -15.05 -4.72 11.28
N PRO A 38 -15.37 -5.64 12.20
CA PRO A 38 -14.83 -7.01 12.18
C PRO A 38 -15.17 -7.78 10.90
N GLU A 39 -16.35 -7.57 10.31
CA GLU A 39 -16.70 -8.22 9.03
C GLU A 39 -15.84 -7.71 7.86
N ALA A 40 -15.55 -6.41 7.82
CA ALA A 40 -14.66 -5.84 6.82
C ALA A 40 -13.22 -6.30 7.04
N ALA A 41 -12.75 -6.37 8.28
CA ALA A 41 -11.41 -6.83 8.63
C ALA A 41 -11.15 -8.29 8.23
N ARG A 42 -12.16 -9.17 8.28
CA ARG A 42 -12.04 -10.57 7.82
C ARG A 42 -11.84 -10.69 6.31
N LEU A 43 -12.30 -9.69 5.55
CA LEU A 43 -12.23 -9.70 4.09
C LEU A 43 -11.11 -8.82 3.55
N ALA A 44 -10.73 -7.77 4.27
CA ALA A 44 -9.66 -6.87 3.87
C ALA A 44 -8.30 -7.57 3.93
N PHE A 45 -7.45 -7.33 2.93
CA PHE A 45 -6.10 -7.87 2.92
C PHE A 45 -5.10 -6.90 2.29
N HIS A 46 -3.85 -7.02 2.74
CA HIS A 46 -2.72 -6.33 2.14
C HIS A 46 -2.18 -7.12 0.94
N VAL A 47 -1.82 -6.40 -0.13
CA VAL A 47 -1.12 -6.94 -1.29
C VAL A 47 0.37 -6.52 -1.23
N PRO A 48 1.30 -7.42 -0.86
CA PRO A 48 2.71 -7.08 -0.67
C PRO A 48 3.49 -7.00 -2.00
N ASN A 49 3.02 -6.16 -2.92
CA ASN A 49 3.63 -6.01 -4.25
C ASN A 49 4.84 -5.06 -4.25
N GLY A 50 4.94 -4.15 -3.27
CA GLY A 50 6.09 -3.28 -3.03
C GLY A 50 7.22 -3.92 -2.20
N GLY A 51 8.39 -3.25 -2.15
CA GLY A 51 9.49 -3.63 -1.26
C GLY A 51 10.74 -4.20 -1.96
N HIS A 52 11.88 -4.12 -1.26
CA HIS A 52 13.15 -4.63 -1.77
C HIS A 52 13.15 -6.16 -1.74
N ARG A 53 13.48 -6.76 -2.88
CA ARG A 53 13.64 -8.21 -3.02
C ARG A 53 14.72 -8.52 -4.04
N HIS A 54 15.27 -9.72 -3.96
CA HIS A 54 16.27 -10.19 -4.91
C HIS A 54 15.71 -10.19 -6.35
N ILE A 55 16.51 -9.78 -7.34
CA ILE A 55 16.05 -9.59 -8.72
C ILE A 55 15.45 -10.86 -9.34
N LYS A 56 16.00 -12.04 -9.01
CA LYS A 56 15.47 -13.33 -9.47
C LYS A 56 14.04 -13.57 -8.96
N VAL A 57 13.79 -13.27 -7.69
CA VAL A 57 12.46 -13.39 -7.06
C VAL A 57 11.48 -12.41 -7.71
N ALA A 58 11.92 -11.16 -7.96
CA ALA A 58 11.08 -10.20 -8.67
C ALA A 58 10.71 -10.67 -10.09
N ALA A 59 11.64 -11.30 -10.81
CA ALA A 59 11.38 -11.85 -12.14
C ALA A 59 10.41 -13.05 -12.10
N GLU A 60 10.56 -13.93 -11.12
CA GLU A 60 9.64 -15.05 -10.87
C GLU A 60 8.22 -14.56 -10.53
N MET A 61 8.10 -13.61 -9.61
CA MET A 61 6.82 -13.01 -9.23
C MET A 61 6.12 -12.34 -10.42
N LYS A 62 6.88 -11.67 -11.30
CA LYS A 62 6.33 -11.11 -12.55
C LYS A 62 5.78 -12.21 -13.47
N ARG A 63 6.44 -13.36 -13.57
CA ARG A 63 5.94 -14.52 -14.32
C ARG A 63 4.68 -15.12 -13.69
N GLN A 64 4.54 -15.02 -12.37
CA GLN A 64 3.33 -15.43 -11.63
C GLN A 64 2.20 -14.39 -11.70
N GLY A 65 2.42 -13.26 -12.37
CA GLY A 65 1.37 -12.27 -12.63
C GLY A 65 1.41 -11.03 -11.75
N VAL A 66 2.40 -10.87 -10.86
CA VAL A 66 2.56 -9.63 -10.08
C VAL A 66 2.68 -8.43 -11.02
N LYS A 67 1.86 -7.41 -10.75
CA LYS A 67 1.84 -6.17 -11.51
C LYS A 67 2.45 -5.05 -10.66
N ALA A 68 3.20 -4.17 -11.30
CA ALA A 68 3.67 -2.95 -10.65
C ALA A 68 2.48 -2.03 -10.34
N GLY A 69 2.53 -1.39 -9.18
CA GLY A 69 1.56 -0.38 -8.76
C GLY A 69 0.18 -0.89 -8.35
N VAL A 70 0.01 -2.19 -8.11
CA VAL A 70 -1.22 -2.69 -7.45
C VAL A 70 -1.32 -2.06 -6.07
N SER A 71 -2.51 -1.55 -5.73
CA SER A 71 -2.80 -0.91 -4.45
C SER A 71 -2.51 -1.81 -3.25
N ASP A 72 -2.09 -1.19 -2.14
CA ASP A 72 -1.65 -1.91 -0.95
C ASP A 72 -2.78 -2.65 -0.23
N ILE A 73 -4.00 -2.13 -0.23
CA ILE A 73 -5.12 -2.69 0.52
C ILE A 73 -6.30 -2.96 -0.42
N VAL A 74 -6.89 -4.15 -0.28
CA VAL A 74 -8.13 -4.54 -0.97
C VAL A 74 -9.18 -4.87 0.06
N LEU A 75 -10.38 -4.30 -0.11
CA LEU A 75 -11.59 -4.65 0.62
C LEU A 75 -12.64 -5.17 -0.38
N PRO A 76 -12.80 -6.49 -0.53
CA PRO A 76 -13.68 -7.10 -1.53
C PRO A 76 -15.15 -7.15 -1.05
N MET A 77 -15.68 -6.00 -0.60
CA MET A 77 -17.07 -5.87 -0.17
C MET A 77 -17.81 -4.96 -1.13
N ALA A 78 -18.72 -5.50 -1.94
CA ALA A 78 -19.47 -4.71 -2.91
C ALA A 78 -20.42 -3.71 -2.22
N ARG A 79 -20.23 -2.42 -2.48
CA ARG A 79 -20.94 -1.29 -1.83
C ARG A 79 -21.11 -0.13 -2.81
N GLY A 80 -22.22 0.61 -2.70
CA GLY A 80 -22.41 1.92 -3.36
C GLY A 80 -22.38 1.91 -4.89
N GLY A 81 -22.65 0.77 -5.53
CA GLY A 81 -22.50 0.60 -6.98
C GLY A 81 -21.15 0.05 -7.41
N TRP A 82 -20.18 -0.08 -6.49
CA TRP A 82 -18.87 -0.66 -6.76
C TRP A 82 -18.79 -2.12 -6.31
N PHE A 83 -17.90 -2.90 -6.94
CA PHE A 83 -17.69 -4.32 -6.62
C PHE A 83 -16.67 -4.59 -5.52
N GLY A 84 -15.96 -3.55 -5.08
CA GLY A 84 -14.98 -3.60 -3.99
C GLY A 84 -14.22 -2.28 -3.90
N LEU A 85 -13.37 -2.16 -2.90
CA LEU A 85 -12.54 -1.00 -2.64
C LEU A 85 -11.04 -1.37 -2.74
N PHE A 86 -10.29 -0.57 -3.48
CA PHE A 86 -8.82 -0.58 -3.54
C PHE A 86 -8.29 0.71 -2.91
N VAL A 87 -7.42 0.57 -1.90
CA VAL A 87 -6.74 1.71 -1.27
C VAL A 87 -5.24 1.60 -1.53
N GLU A 88 -4.70 2.56 -2.28
CA GLU A 88 -3.28 2.84 -2.33
C GLU A 88 -2.91 3.63 -1.06
N PHE A 89 -2.16 3.03 -0.15
CA PHE A 89 -1.93 3.59 1.18
C PHE A 89 -0.59 4.34 1.20
N LYS A 90 -0.58 5.53 1.77
CA LYS A 90 0.63 6.32 1.99
C LYS A 90 0.69 6.72 3.46
N ALA A 91 1.88 6.83 4.02
CA ALA A 91 2.02 7.42 5.35
C ALA A 91 1.40 8.83 5.40
N ALA A 92 1.05 9.29 6.60
CA ALA A 92 0.63 10.68 6.82
C ALA A 92 1.79 11.66 6.58
N PRO A 93 1.51 12.90 6.13
CA PRO A 93 2.51 13.97 6.11
C PRO A 93 3.13 14.17 7.51
N PRO A 94 4.43 14.47 7.62
CA PRO A 94 5.38 14.77 6.53
C PRO A 94 6.14 13.54 5.99
N ASN A 95 5.75 12.32 6.39
CA ASN A 95 6.45 11.09 6.04
C ASN A 95 5.92 10.44 4.76
N ASP A 96 4.98 11.11 4.08
CA ASP A 96 4.25 10.58 2.96
C ASP A 96 5.11 10.45 1.69
N ALA A 97 4.85 9.41 0.90
CA ALA A 97 5.49 9.24 -0.40
C ALA A 97 4.60 9.77 -1.53
N ARG A 98 5.23 10.09 -2.67
CA ARG A 98 4.47 10.37 -3.91
C ARG A 98 3.84 9.08 -4.43
N VAL A 99 2.68 9.20 -5.05
CA VAL A 99 2.06 8.12 -5.81
C VAL A 99 2.82 8.00 -7.13
N SER A 100 3.27 6.79 -7.46
CA SER A 100 3.98 6.51 -8.71
C SER A 100 3.03 6.51 -9.92
N PRO A 101 3.52 6.76 -11.15
CA PRO A 101 2.70 6.66 -12.35
C PRO A 101 2.00 5.32 -12.52
N GLU A 102 2.65 4.21 -12.15
CA GLU A 102 2.09 2.86 -12.23
C GLU A 102 0.92 2.66 -11.26
N GLN A 103 1.02 3.22 -10.05
CA GLN A 103 -0.05 3.20 -9.05
C GLN A 103 -1.26 4.01 -9.53
N SER A 104 -1.03 5.23 -10.01
CA SER A 104 -2.10 6.05 -10.61
C SER A 104 -2.79 5.33 -11.77
N ALA A 105 -2.01 4.70 -12.66
CA ALA A 105 -2.56 3.95 -13.78
C ALA A 105 -3.33 2.69 -13.33
N PHE A 106 -2.94 2.06 -12.21
CA PHE A 106 -3.67 0.93 -11.66
C PHE A 106 -5.02 1.34 -11.09
N LEU A 107 -5.09 2.43 -10.32
CA LEU A 107 -6.35 2.97 -9.79
C LEU A 107 -7.35 3.26 -10.92
N VAL A 108 -6.92 3.97 -11.97
CA VAL A 108 -7.76 4.26 -13.14
C VAL A 108 -8.26 2.98 -13.82
N ARG A 109 -7.45 1.92 -13.88
CA ARG A 109 -7.92 0.62 -14.43
C ARG A 109 -8.98 0.00 -13.53
N MET A 110 -8.82 0.03 -12.21
CA MET A 110 -9.80 -0.53 -11.28
C MET A 110 -11.13 0.21 -11.32
N GLU A 111 -11.10 1.55 -11.42
CA GLU A 111 -12.31 2.35 -11.61
C GLU A 111 -13.07 1.97 -12.89
N ARG A 112 -12.36 1.74 -14.00
CA ARG A 112 -12.97 1.30 -15.27
C ARG A 112 -13.65 -0.07 -15.17
N GLU A 113 -13.15 -0.94 -14.30
CA GLU A 113 -13.73 -2.27 -14.03
C GLU A 113 -14.83 -2.24 -12.94
N GLY A 114 -15.25 -1.05 -12.49
CA GLY A 114 -16.35 -0.89 -11.54
C GLY A 114 -15.95 -1.04 -10.07
N TYR A 115 -14.67 -0.89 -9.73
CA TYR A 115 -14.21 -0.83 -8.34
C TYR A 115 -14.08 0.62 -7.88
N TYR A 116 -14.25 0.86 -6.58
CA TYR A 116 -13.83 2.13 -5.99
C TYR A 116 -12.33 2.04 -5.73
N ALA A 117 -11.54 2.99 -6.24
CA ALA A 117 -10.09 2.94 -6.11
C ALA A 117 -9.57 4.34 -5.76
N THR A 118 -8.84 4.46 -4.64
CA THR A 118 -8.39 5.77 -4.17
C THR A 118 -7.04 5.70 -3.45
N VAL A 119 -6.41 6.86 -3.30
CA VAL A 119 -5.20 7.04 -2.49
C VAL A 119 -5.62 7.55 -1.12
N CYS A 120 -5.10 6.96 -0.05
CA CYS A 120 -5.28 7.46 1.31
C CYS A 120 -3.95 7.79 1.96
N ARG A 121 -3.89 8.90 2.70
CA ARG A 121 -2.68 9.34 3.42
C ARG A 121 -2.89 9.26 4.93
N GLY A 122 -2.33 8.21 5.52
CA GLY A 122 -2.40 7.93 6.94
C GLY A 122 -3.68 7.24 7.37
N VAL A 123 -3.70 6.88 8.66
CA VAL A 123 -4.76 6.09 9.28
C VAL A 123 -6.11 6.79 9.22
N ASP A 124 -6.16 8.07 9.58
CA ASP A 124 -7.44 8.82 9.67
C ASP A 124 -8.13 8.95 8.31
N ASP A 125 -7.36 9.25 7.27
CA ASP A 125 -7.88 9.38 5.91
C ASP A 125 -8.41 8.05 5.38
N ALA A 126 -7.65 6.97 5.55
CA ALA A 126 -8.06 5.64 5.13
C ALA A 126 -9.28 5.13 5.92
N LEU A 127 -9.31 5.34 7.23
CA LEU A 127 -10.44 4.96 8.07
C LEU A 127 -11.72 5.70 7.65
N ARG A 128 -11.63 7.01 7.43
CA ARG A 128 -12.75 7.83 6.94
C ARG A 128 -13.28 7.30 5.60
N VAL A 129 -12.40 7.01 4.65
CA VAL A 129 -12.78 6.47 3.33
C VAL A 129 -13.46 5.10 3.47
N ILE A 130 -12.88 4.20 4.25
CA ILE A 130 -13.43 2.86 4.46
C ILE A 130 -14.80 2.95 5.14
N GLU A 131 -14.96 3.81 6.14
CA GLU A 131 -16.24 4.00 6.84
C GLU A 131 -17.32 4.58 5.91
N GLN A 132 -16.97 5.57 5.10
CA GLN A 132 -17.87 6.13 4.09
C GLN A 132 -18.28 5.10 3.04
N TYR A 133 -17.35 4.24 2.62
CA TYR A 133 -17.60 3.15 1.68
C TYR A 133 -18.50 2.08 2.28
N LEU A 134 -18.23 1.63 3.51
CA LEU A 134 -19.00 0.61 4.21
C LEU A 134 -20.43 1.06 4.56
N ALA A 135 -20.65 2.37 4.73
CA ALA A 135 -21.95 2.96 4.99
C ALA A 135 -22.89 2.94 3.75
N GLN A 136 -22.37 2.70 2.55
CA GLN A 136 -23.20 2.61 1.35
C GLN A 136 -24.03 1.31 1.34
N PRO A 137 -25.17 1.27 0.61
CA PRO A 137 -25.92 0.03 0.38
C PRO A 137 -25.06 -1.03 -0.30
N ARG A 138 -25.41 -2.31 -0.12
CA ARG A 138 -24.77 -3.43 -0.83
C ARG A 138 -25.02 -3.31 -2.33
N THR A 139 -23.96 -3.47 -3.14
CA THR A 139 -24.10 -3.60 -4.59
C THR A 139 -24.52 -5.02 -4.94
N GLU A 140 -25.55 -5.15 -5.76
CA GLU A 140 -26.06 -6.44 -6.24
C GLU A 140 -25.93 -6.50 -7.76
N ALA A 141 -25.36 -7.60 -8.27
CA ALA A 141 -25.35 -7.86 -9.70
C ALA A 141 -26.75 -8.30 -10.12
N VAL A 142 -27.31 -7.64 -11.13
CA VAL A 142 -28.50 -8.14 -11.81
C VAL A 142 -28.10 -9.41 -12.54
N ARG A 143 -28.72 -10.53 -12.19
CA ARG A 143 -28.53 -11.83 -12.83
C ARG A 143 -29.70 -12.14 -13.74
#